data_AF-A0A8I1MSW3-F1
#
_entry.id   AF-A0A8I1MSW3-F1
#
_cell.length_a   1.000
_cell.length_b   1.000
_cell.length_c   1.000
_cell.angle_alpha   90.00
_cell.angle_beta   90.00
_cell.angle_gamma   90.00
#
_symmetry.space_group_name_H-M   'P 1'
#
loop_
_entity.id
_entity.type
_entity.pdbx_description
1 polymer ?
#
loop_
_entity_poly.entity_id
_entity_poly.type
_entity_poly.pdbx_seq_one_letter_code
_entity_poly.pdbx_strand_id
1 'polypeptide(L)' 'MKRSTRKQPARTARIDLDISVEAQERFAEIHKTLGYKTKPETFEAIIYTAAMKGTIDPGVLQRMNTKLDHALEILDSLT' A
#
# COMPACT_ATOMS: atom_id res chain seq x y z
N MET A 1 -16.75 -24.22 -41.51
CA MET A 1 -15.45 -23.77 -40.96
C MET A 1 -15.58 -23.54 -39.46
N LYS A 2 -14.97 -24.39 -38.61
CA LYS A 2 -14.97 -24.19 -37.15
C LYS A 2 -13.72 -23.39 -36.76
N ARG A 3 -13.89 -22.20 -36.18
CA ARG A 3 -12.79 -21.34 -35.71
C ARG A 3 -12.22 -21.94 -34.42
N SER A 4 -10.97 -22.41 -34.48
CA SER A 4 -10.20 -22.84 -33.31
C SER A 4 -9.78 -21.61 -32.51
N THR A 5 -10.35 -21.42 -31.33
CA THR A 5 -9.94 -20.38 -30.37
C THR A 5 -8.74 -20.89 -29.58
N ARG A 6 -7.53 -20.62 -30.10
CA ARG A 6 -6.27 -20.91 -29.40
C ARG A 6 -6.21 -20.01 -28.16
N LYS A 7 -6.51 -20.55 -26.97
CA LYS A 7 -6.29 -19.86 -25.69
C LYS A 7 -4.80 -19.51 -25.58
N GLN A 8 -4.46 -18.23 -25.70
CA GLN A 8 -3.11 -17.77 -25.42
C GLN A 8 -2.82 -17.96 -23.93
N PRO A 9 -1.67 -18.54 -23.54
CA PRO A 9 -1.29 -18.60 -22.13
C PRO A 9 -1.13 -17.17 -21.60
N ALA A 10 -1.58 -16.92 -20.38
CA ALA A 10 -1.40 -15.64 -19.70
C ALA A 10 0.09 -15.30 -19.68
N ARG A 11 0.49 -14.35 -20.53
CA ARG A 11 1.86 -13.83 -20.55
C ARG A 11 1.96 -12.88 -19.37
N THR A 12 2.80 -13.22 -18.40
CA THR A 12 3.25 -12.26 -17.40
C THR A 12 3.92 -11.11 -18.13
N ALA A 13 3.35 -9.91 -18.03
CA ALA A 13 3.98 -8.71 -18.55
C ALA A 13 5.29 -8.50 -17.79
N ARG A 14 6.42 -8.72 -18.46
CA ARG A 14 7.72 -8.29 -17.95
C ARG A 14 7.84 -6.82 -18.27
N ILE A 15 7.67 -6.00 -17.25
CA ILE A 15 7.99 -4.58 -17.33
C ILE A 15 9.47 -4.50 -17.01
N ASP A 16 10.31 -4.33 -18.03
CA ASP A 16 11.70 -3.93 -17.82
C ASP A 16 11.68 -2.46 -17.42
N LEU A 17 11.74 -2.22 -16.11
CA LEU A 17 11.95 -0.90 -15.55
C LEU A 17 13.46 -0.69 -15.49
N ASP A 18 13.93 0.43 -16.05
CA ASP A 18 15.29 0.90 -15.82
C ASP A 18 15.37 1.46 -14.39
N ILE A 19 15.61 0.57 -13.43
CA ILE A 19 15.67 0.89 -12.00
C ILE A 19 17.13 1.08 -11.61
N SER A 20 17.49 2.29 -11.17
CA SER A 20 18.82 2.57 -10.63
C SER A 20 19.15 1.65 -9.45
N VAL A 21 20.44 1.34 -9.28
CA VAL A 21 20.93 0.52 -8.16
C VAL A 21 20.48 1.10 -6.81
N GLU A 22 20.56 2.43 -6.65
CA GLU A 22 20.11 3.14 -5.46
C GLU A 22 18.61 2.94 -5.18
N ALA A 23 17.75 2.92 -6.20
CA ALA A 23 16.33 2.65 -6.01
C ALA A 23 16.06 1.21 -5.57
N GLN A 24 16.86 0.24 -6.03
CA GLN A 24 16.77 -1.15 -5.59
C GLN A 24 17.21 -1.31 -4.14
N GLU A 25 18.30 -0.65 -3.74
CA GLU A 25 18.81 -0.65 -2.36
C GLU A 25 17.80 -0.05 -1.39
N ARG A 26 17.23 1.11 -1.73
CA ARG A 26 16.16 1.75 -0.93
C ARG A 26 14.94 0.85 -0.80
N PHE A 27 14.52 0.18 -1.87
CA PHE A 27 13.41 -0.76 -1.80
C PHE A 27 13.72 -1.96 -0.89
N ALA A 28 14.94 -2.50 -0.96
CA ALA A 28 15.36 -3.62 -0.13
C ALA A 28 15.38 -3.26 1.36
N GLU A 29 15.84 -2.04 1.70
CA GLU A 29 15.82 -1.53 3.06
C GLU A 29 14.39 -1.37 3.60
N ILE A 30 13.49 -0.81 2.77
CA ILE A 30 12.06 -0.68 3.12
C ILE A 30 11.42 -2.06 3.33
N HIS A 31 11.68 -3.01 2.43
CA HIS A 31 11.17 -4.38 2.55
C HIS A 31 11.61 -5.05 3.86
N LYS A 32 12.89 -4.93 4.19
CA LYS A 32 13.46 -5.45 5.45
C LYS A 32 12.84 -4.79 6.67
N THR A 33 12.65 -3.47 6.63
CA THR A 33 12.13 -2.69 7.75
C THR A 33 10.65 -2.98 8.01
N LEU A 34 9.85 -3.10 6.95
CA LEU A 34 8.41 -3.37 7.07
C LEU A 34 8.10 -4.84 7.37
N GLY A 35 9.06 -5.76 7.16
CA GLY A 35 8.92 -7.16 7.54
C GLY A 35 7.87 -7.94 6.73
N TYR A 36 7.45 -7.43 5.57
CA TYR A 36 6.52 -8.13 4.69
C TYR A 36 7.14 -9.40 4.11
N LYS A 37 6.30 -10.41 3.85
CA LYS A 37 6.77 -11.72 3.37
C LYS A 37 7.17 -11.68 1.91
N THR A 38 6.55 -10.79 1.13
CA THR A 38 6.75 -10.71 -0.31
C THR A 38 7.04 -9.29 -0.78
N LYS A 39 7.79 -9.16 -1.88
CA LYS A 39 8.06 -7.87 -2.52
C LYS A 39 6.77 -7.14 -2.98
N PRO A 40 5.75 -7.82 -3.54
CA PRO A 40 4.47 -7.19 -3.87
C PRO A 40 3.79 -6.50 -2.69
N GLU A 41 3.71 -7.14 -1.53
CA GLU A 41 3.11 -6.54 -0.31
C GLU A 41 3.83 -5.24 0.08
N THR A 42 5.16 -5.22 -0.04
CA THR A 42 5.95 -3.99 0.21
C THR A 42 5.65 -2.92 -0.83
N PHE A 43 5.53 -3.31 -2.10
CA PHE A 43 5.22 -2.39 -3.18
C PHE A 43 3.82 -1.78 -3.03
N GLU A 44 2.82 -2.59 -2.66
CA GLU A 44 1.46 -2.14 -2.35
C GLU A 44 1.44 -1.18 -1.16
N ALA A 45 2.17 -1.47 -0.08
CA ALA A 45 2.28 -0.59 1.06
C ALA A 45 2.93 0.76 0.70
N ILE A 46 3.98 0.74 -0.14
CA ILE A 46 4.62 1.97 -0.65
C ILE A 46 3.63 2.78 -1.49
N ILE A 47 2.93 2.15 -2.43
CA ILE A 47 1.93 2.83 -3.28
C ILE A 47 0.81 3.40 -2.42
N TYR A 48 0.27 2.62 -1.49
CA TYR A 48 -0.78 3.07 -0.58
C TYR A 48 -0.32 4.26 0.24
N THR A 49 0.88 4.20 0.82
CA THR A 49 1.46 5.29 1.62
C THR A 49 1.72 6.54 0.78
N ALA A 50 2.26 6.38 -0.43
CA ALA A 50 2.51 7.48 -1.34
C ALA A 50 1.20 8.14 -1.81
N ALA A 51 0.18 7.33 -2.11
CA ALA A 51 -1.16 7.80 -2.44
C ALA A 51 -1.79 8.54 -1.24
N MET A 52 -1.72 7.96 -0.04
CA MET A 52 -2.26 8.59 1.17
C MET A 52 -1.54 9.89 1.54
N LYS A 53 -0.21 9.97 1.39
CA LYS A 53 0.57 11.18 1.70
C LYS A 53 0.12 12.43 0.92
N GLY A 54 -0.59 12.27 -0.20
CA GLY A 54 -1.20 13.38 -0.95
C GLY A 54 -2.70 13.56 -0.71
N THR A 55 -3.36 12.73 0.09
CA THR A 55 -4.84 12.63 0.17
C THR A 55 -5.39 12.47 1.58
N ILE A 56 -4.59 12.71 2.63
CA ILE A 56 -5.18 12.89 3.97
C ILE A 56 -5.76 14.30 4.04
N ASP A 57 -7.05 14.40 3.71
CA ASP A 57 -7.85 15.61 3.95
C ASP A 57 -7.71 15.99 5.44
N PRO A 58 -7.30 17.24 5.76
CA PRO A 58 -7.12 17.68 7.14
C PRO A 58 -8.38 17.50 8.02
N GLY A 59 -9.57 17.58 7.43
CA GLY A 59 -10.83 17.31 8.10
C GLY A 59 -11.02 15.85 8.49
N VAL A 60 -10.40 14.89 7.79
CA VAL A 60 -10.37 13.47 8.20
C VAL A 60 -9.60 13.31 9.51
N LEU A 61 -8.44 13.94 9.62
CA LEU A 61 -7.64 13.91 10.86
C LEU A 61 -8.39 14.55 12.03
N GLN A 62 -9.04 15.67 11.76
CA GLN A 62 -9.82 16.38 12.78
C GLN A 62 -10.99 15.54 13.29
N ARG A 63 -11.71 14.85 12.39
CA ARG A 63 -12.77 13.89 12.77
C ARG A 63 -12.23 12.68 13.52
N MET A 64 -11.03 12.20 13.18
CA MET A 64 -10.38 11.11 13.91
C MET A 64 -10.05 11.52 15.35
N ASN A 65 -9.46 12.71 15.55
CA ASN A 65 -9.21 13.25 16.88
C ASN A 65 -10.49 13.35 17.70
N THR A 66 -11.55 13.97 17.16
CA THR A 66 -12.83 14.10 17.88
C THR A 66 -13.41 12.74 18.29
N LYS A 67 -13.27 11.71 17.44
CA LYS A 67 -13.73 10.36 17.77
C LYS A 67 -12.89 9.70 18.86
N LEU A 68 -11.58 9.96 18.89
CA LEU A 68 -10.68 9.47 19.93
C LEU A 68 -10.99 10.14 21.27
N ASP A 69 -11.15 11.47 21.27
CA ASP A 69 -11.51 12.23 22.48
C ASP A 69 -12.81 11.70 23.08
N HIS A 70 -13.84 11.54 22.24
CA HIS A 70 -15.14 11.02 22.68
C HIS A 70 -15.08 9.56 23.15
N ALA A 71 -14.19 8.74 22.57
CA ALA A 71 -13.98 7.37 23.04
C ALA A 71 -13.28 7.34 24.41
N LEU A 72 -12.33 8.24 24.65
CA LEU A 72 -11.65 8.39 25.94
C LEU A 72 -12.61 8.90 27.01
N GLU A 73 -13.47 9.88 26.70
CA GLU A 73 -14.51 10.35 27.62
C GLU A 73 -15.48 9.24 28.03
N ILE A 74 -15.85 8.36 27.08
CA ILE A 74 -16.69 7.19 27.38
C ILE A 74 -15.95 6.23 28.33
N LEU A 75 -14.67 5.95 28.08
CA LEU A 75 -13.88 5.08 28.94
C LEU A 75 -13.71 5.63 30.36
N ASP A 76 -13.47 6.94 30.48
CA ASP A 76 -13.39 7.61 31.79
C ASP A 76 -14.74 7.57 32.52
N SER A 77 -15.86 7.66 31.81
CA SER A 77 -17.19 7.57 32.43
C SER A 77 -17.56 6.16 32.95
N LEU A 78 -16.83 5.13 32.51
CA LEU A 78 -17.05 3.73 32.91
C LEU A 78 -16.19 3.31 34.12
N THR A 79 -15.33 4.19 34.62
CA THR A 79 -14.41 3.94 35.75
C THR A 79 -14.84 4.72 36.98
#